data_AF-A0A662AXA4-F1
#
_entry.id   AF-A0A662AXA4-F1
#
_cell.length_a   1.000
_cell.length_b   1.000
_cell.length_c   1.000
_cell.angle_alpha   90.00
_cell.angle_beta   90.00
_cell.angle_gamma   90.00
#
_symmetry.space_group_name_H-M   'P 1'
#
loop_
_entity.id
_entity.type
_entity.pdbx_description
1 polymer ?
#
loop_
_entity_poly.entity_id
_entity_poly.type
_entity_poly.pdbx_seq_one_letter_code
_entity_poly.pdbx_strand_id
1 'polypeptide(L)'
;MIEDINTHFGEHLKSIPGNNVPSTDTVLRALKELTTKNTTYTSDRGILYNFNINDKLNHLNIKSLKLTNQLKSGKCYDFDYDNQINANNKWDAKNTYKKNKGYLPGIATIGNKIVGIENRDGNANVKFKQEDTLERFYTLLESEGITAKQVKNGCRFVLKENY
;
A
#
# COMPACT_ATOMS: atom_id res chain seq x y z
N MET A 1 20.50 8.44 0.94
CA MET A 1 20.48 8.31 2.41
C MET A 1 19.43 9.31 2.93
N ILE A 2 18.75 9.10 4.07
CA ILE A 2 17.69 10.05 4.53
C ILE A 2 18.25 11.48 4.77
N GLU A 3 19.56 11.59 5.01
CA GLU A 3 20.31 12.84 5.14
C GLU A 3 20.24 13.74 3.90
N ASP A 4 20.08 13.17 2.70
CA ASP A 4 20.02 13.91 1.43
C ASP A 4 18.76 14.80 1.33
N ILE A 5 17.73 14.52 2.13
CA ILE A 5 16.46 15.28 2.13
C ILE A 5 16.71 16.73 2.53
N ASN A 6 17.41 16.95 3.64
CA ASN A 6 17.67 18.31 4.12
C ASN A 6 18.71 19.02 3.26
N THR A 7 19.71 18.29 2.78
CA THR A 7 20.83 18.85 2.00
C THR A 7 20.42 19.29 0.61
N HIS A 8 19.52 18.55 -0.06
CA HIS A 8 19.15 18.83 -1.46
C HIS A 8 17.73 19.34 -1.65
N PHE A 9 16.80 19.00 -0.75
CA PHE A 9 15.38 19.38 -0.90
C PHE A 9 14.92 20.39 0.16
N GLY A 10 15.69 20.60 1.23
CA GLY A 10 15.32 21.48 2.32
C GLY A 10 15.00 22.91 1.88
N GLU A 11 15.83 23.50 1.02
CA GLU A 11 15.62 24.87 0.52
C GLU A 11 14.37 24.96 -0.37
N HIS A 12 14.18 24.00 -1.28
CA HIS A 12 12.99 23.94 -2.14
C HIS A 12 11.69 23.72 -1.33
N LEU A 13 11.73 22.92 -0.27
CA LEU A 13 10.57 22.72 0.59
C LEU A 13 10.26 23.96 1.42
N LYS A 14 11.27 24.74 1.84
CA LYS A 14 11.09 26.01 2.56
C LYS A 14 10.45 27.09 1.68
N SER A 15 10.64 27.05 0.37
CA SER A 15 10.01 28.03 -0.53
C SER A 15 8.49 27.87 -0.68
N ILE A 16 7.92 26.77 -0.18
CA ILE A 16 6.46 26.56 -0.18
C ILE A 16 5.85 27.40 0.95
N PRO A 17 4.94 28.34 0.65
CA PRO A 17 4.33 29.19 1.67
C PRO A 17 3.64 28.39 2.77
N GLY A 18 3.97 28.69 4.04
CA GLY A 18 3.37 28.04 5.20
C GLY A 18 3.87 26.60 5.47
N ASN A 19 4.90 26.13 4.76
CA ASN A 19 5.43 24.79 4.95
C ASN A 19 6.51 24.74 6.05
N ASN A 20 6.32 23.85 7.03
CA ASN A 20 7.33 23.55 8.05
C ASN A 20 8.13 22.33 7.62
N VAL A 21 9.35 22.55 7.11
CA VAL A 21 10.21 21.47 6.63
C VAL A 21 10.69 20.62 7.81
N PRO A 22 10.36 19.32 7.88
CA PRO A 22 10.78 18.46 8.97
C PRO A 22 12.30 18.20 8.90
N SER A 23 12.94 18.01 10.05
CA SER A 23 14.33 17.57 10.09
C SER A 23 14.48 16.13 9.61
N THR A 24 15.68 15.76 9.15
CA THR A 24 16.10 14.39 8.87
C THR A 24 15.72 13.41 9.99
N ASP A 25 15.94 13.79 11.25
CA ASP A 25 15.57 12.97 12.42
C ASP A 25 14.07 12.77 12.55
N THR A 26 13.29 13.81 12.25
CA THR A 26 11.83 13.74 12.28
C THR A 26 11.31 12.78 11.21
N VAL A 27 11.85 12.88 9.98
CA VAL A 27 11.50 11.96 8.89
C VAL A 27 11.89 10.52 9.24
N LEU A 28 13.10 10.31 9.76
CA LEU A 28 13.56 8.99 10.17
C LEU A 28 12.68 8.39 11.27
N ARG A 29 12.29 9.20 12.25
CA ARG A 29 11.38 8.77 13.33
C ARG A 29 10.01 8.38 12.78
N ALA A 30 9.43 9.20 11.91
CA ALA A 30 8.15 8.89 11.26
C ALA A 30 8.22 7.58 10.46
N LEU A 31 9.29 7.37 9.70
CA LEU A 31 9.50 6.11 8.95
C LEU A 31 9.61 4.90 9.88
N LYS A 32 10.30 5.02 11.02
CA LYS A 32 10.37 3.97 12.04
C LYS A 32 9.01 3.67 12.66
N GLU A 33 8.22 4.70 12.97
CA GLU A 33 6.87 4.57 13.53
C GLU A 33 5.87 3.92 12.56
N LEU A 34 6.11 4.09 11.25
CA LEU A 34 5.36 3.44 10.18
C LEU A 34 5.78 1.99 9.92
N THR A 35 6.86 1.49 10.54
CA THR A 35 7.22 0.08 10.37
C THR A 35 6.18 -0.84 11.02
N THR A 36 5.91 -1.97 10.37
CA THR A 36 5.03 -3.01 10.89
C THR A 36 5.69 -4.37 10.76
N LYS A 37 5.37 -5.28 11.68
CA LYS A 37 5.85 -6.67 11.62
C LYS A 37 5.12 -7.42 10.52
N ASN A 38 5.75 -8.46 10.00
CA ASN A 38 5.08 -9.35 9.07
C ASN A 38 4.05 -10.22 9.79
N THR A 39 2.93 -10.45 9.13
CA THR A 39 1.98 -11.53 9.43
C THR A 39 2.38 -12.74 8.62
N THR A 40 2.64 -13.87 9.29
CA THR A 40 2.97 -15.13 8.64
C THR A 40 1.71 -15.95 8.45
N TYR A 41 1.48 -16.41 7.23
CA TYR A 41 0.41 -17.33 6.87
C TYR A 41 0.98 -18.69 6.45
N THR A 42 0.27 -19.75 6.79
CA THR A 42 0.57 -21.12 6.35
C THR A 42 -0.46 -21.53 5.32
N SER A 43 -0.01 -21.99 4.15
CA SER A 43 -0.89 -22.58 3.13
C SER A 43 -1.27 -24.02 3.49
N ASP A 44 -2.30 -24.57 2.82
CA ASP A 44 -2.73 -25.97 2.99
C ASP A 44 -1.61 -26.99 2.71
N ARG A 45 -0.58 -26.58 1.96
CA ARG A 45 0.61 -27.38 1.66
C ARG A 45 1.74 -27.20 2.68
N GLY A 46 1.50 -26.49 3.79
CA GLY A 46 2.50 -26.19 4.81
C GLY A 46 3.54 -25.13 4.42
N ILE A 47 3.39 -24.46 3.27
CA ILE A 47 4.31 -23.38 2.87
C ILE A 47 3.97 -22.11 3.64
N LEU A 48 4.99 -21.50 4.25
CA LEU A 48 4.88 -20.23 4.94
C LEU A 48 5.07 -19.05 3.99
N TYR A 49 4.21 -18.04 4.12
CA TYR A 49 4.31 -16.78 3.41
C TYR A 49 4.23 -15.62 4.39
N ASN A 50 5.13 -14.66 4.27
CA ASN A 50 5.08 -13.42 5.01
C ASN A 50 4.37 -12.33 4.21
N PHE A 51 3.43 -11.68 4.89
CA PHE A 51 2.71 -10.52 4.40
C PHE A 51 3.04 -9.34 5.32
N ASN A 52 3.37 -8.18 4.75
CA ASN A 52 3.50 -6.95 5.50
C ASN A 52 2.21 -6.14 5.34
N ILE A 53 1.32 -6.31 6.33
CA ILE A 53 0.03 -5.63 6.38
C ILE A 53 0.22 -4.35 7.21
N ASN A 54 0.20 -3.20 6.54
CA ASN A 54 0.57 -1.92 7.13
C ASN A 54 -0.58 -0.91 7.10
N ASP A 55 -1.54 -1.09 8.01
CA ASP A 55 -2.73 -0.23 8.09
C ASP A 55 -2.36 1.23 8.36
N LYS A 56 -1.35 1.49 9.20
CA LYS A 56 -0.89 2.85 9.51
C LYS A 56 -0.41 3.57 8.25
N LEU A 57 0.41 2.91 7.44
CA LEU A 57 0.90 3.44 6.17
C LEU A 57 -0.26 3.69 5.20
N ASN A 58 -1.17 2.73 5.08
CA ASN A 58 -2.29 2.83 4.16
C ASN A 58 -3.27 3.96 4.56
N HIS A 59 -3.60 4.10 5.85
CA HIS A 59 -4.37 5.24 6.35
C HIS A 59 -3.65 6.58 6.11
N LEU A 60 -2.36 6.67 6.41
CA LEU A 60 -1.57 7.88 6.16
C LEU A 60 -1.63 8.29 4.69
N ASN A 61 -1.50 7.33 3.78
CA ASN A 61 -1.56 7.56 2.36
C ASN A 61 -2.93 8.09 1.90
N ILE A 62 -4.05 7.46 2.33
CA ILE A 62 -5.39 7.96 2.01
C ILE A 62 -5.63 9.36 2.56
N LYS A 63 -5.22 9.64 3.80
CA LYS A 63 -5.33 10.97 4.41
C LYS A 63 -4.52 12.01 3.64
N SER A 64 -3.33 11.64 3.15
CA SER A 64 -2.48 12.52 2.32
C SER A 64 -3.13 12.83 0.96
N LEU A 65 -3.75 11.83 0.33
CA LEU A 65 -4.51 12.02 -0.91
C LEU A 65 -5.73 12.93 -0.71
N LYS A 66 -6.42 12.82 0.44
CA LYS A 66 -7.53 13.72 0.81
C LYS A 66 -7.05 15.14 1.07
N LEU A 67 -5.96 15.30 1.84
CA LEU A 67 -5.37 16.60 2.16
C LEU A 67 -4.92 17.36 0.90
N THR A 68 -4.42 16.63 -0.10
CA THR A 68 -4.01 17.18 -1.40
C THR A 68 -5.16 17.28 -2.42
N ASN A 69 -6.42 17.08 -1.99
CA ASN A 69 -7.64 17.12 -2.82
C ASN A 69 -7.65 16.12 -4.00
N GLN A 70 -6.78 15.11 -3.96
CA GLN A 70 -6.70 14.06 -4.98
C GLN A 70 -7.78 13.01 -4.82
N LEU A 71 -8.25 12.79 -3.59
CA LEU A 71 -9.44 12.02 -3.27
C LEU A 71 -10.40 12.88 -2.44
N LYS A 72 -11.69 12.71 -2.65
CA LYS A 72 -12.77 13.42 -1.96
C LYS A 72 -13.75 12.42 -1.37
N SER A 73 -14.12 12.63 -0.11
CA SER A 73 -15.13 11.83 0.58
C SER A 73 -16.51 12.00 -0.08
N GLY A 74 -17.33 10.96 0.00
CA GLY A 74 -18.67 10.93 -0.63
C GLY A 74 -18.66 10.76 -2.14
N LYS A 75 -17.49 10.54 -2.77
CA LYS A 75 -17.38 10.19 -4.19
C LYS A 75 -17.15 8.71 -4.39
N CYS A 76 -17.63 8.20 -5.53
CA CYS A 76 -17.37 6.86 -6.01
C CYS A 76 -16.23 6.87 -7.04
N TYR A 77 -15.30 5.94 -6.92
CA TYR A 77 -14.12 5.81 -7.78
C TYR A 77 -13.97 4.41 -8.37
N ASP A 78 -13.38 4.33 -9.55
CA ASP A 78 -12.91 3.09 -10.16
C ASP A 78 -11.67 2.58 -9.41
N PHE A 79 -11.74 1.34 -8.97
CA PHE A 79 -10.75 0.62 -8.19
C PHE A 79 -10.15 -0.50 -9.02
N ASP A 80 -8.82 -0.53 -9.05
CA ASP A 80 -8.02 -1.58 -9.67
C ASP A 80 -7.13 -2.23 -8.62
N TYR A 81 -6.81 -3.51 -8.84
CA TYR A 81 -5.91 -4.28 -7.98
C TYR A 81 -4.97 -5.13 -8.83
N ASP A 82 -3.67 -5.00 -8.57
CA ASP A 82 -2.63 -5.74 -9.26
C ASP A 82 -1.60 -6.30 -8.30
N ASN A 83 -1.07 -7.46 -8.68
CA ASN A 83 0.07 -8.09 -8.03
C ASN A 83 1.33 -7.75 -8.81
N GLN A 84 2.08 -6.75 -8.36
CA GLN A 84 3.25 -6.26 -9.07
C GLN A 84 4.52 -6.89 -8.51
N ILE A 85 5.42 -7.36 -9.37
CA ILE A 85 6.72 -7.87 -8.93
C ILE A 85 7.65 -6.69 -8.66
N ASN A 86 8.18 -6.63 -7.45
CA ASN A 86 9.25 -5.71 -7.09
C ASN A 86 10.56 -6.49 -7.02
N ALA A 87 11.35 -6.43 -8.10
CA ALA A 87 12.63 -7.12 -8.19
C ALA A 87 13.62 -6.56 -7.16
N ASN A 88 14.18 -7.42 -6.32
CA ASN A 88 15.08 -7.01 -5.26
C ASN A 88 15.99 -8.17 -4.79
N ASN A 89 17.20 -7.86 -4.35
CA ASN A 89 18.20 -8.82 -3.88
C ASN A 89 18.47 -8.72 -2.35
N LYS A 90 17.56 -8.11 -1.59
CA LYS A 90 17.60 -8.14 -0.13
C LYS A 90 17.61 -9.57 0.39
N TRP A 91 18.19 -9.74 1.57
CA TRP A 91 18.42 -11.05 2.18
C TRP A 91 17.13 -11.86 2.39
N ASP A 92 16.00 -11.18 2.62
CA ASP A 92 14.68 -11.76 2.85
C ASP A 92 13.87 -11.97 1.56
N ALA A 93 14.31 -11.43 0.42
CA ALA A 93 13.63 -11.56 -0.86
C ALA A 93 13.56 -13.02 -1.34
N LYS A 94 12.43 -13.42 -1.93
CA LYS A 94 12.17 -14.77 -2.40
C LYS A 94 12.09 -14.83 -3.93
N ASN A 95 12.31 -16.01 -4.51
CA ASN A 95 12.16 -16.19 -5.95
C ASN A 95 10.69 -16.05 -6.35
N THR A 96 10.41 -15.18 -7.32
CA THR A 96 9.07 -15.01 -7.88
C THR A 96 8.78 -16.02 -8.98
N TYR A 97 7.52 -16.08 -9.42
CA TYR A 97 7.11 -16.89 -10.57
C TYR A 97 7.80 -16.47 -11.89
N LYS A 98 8.36 -15.25 -11.98
CA LYS A 98 9.18 -14.78 -13.11
C LYS A 98 10.68 -15.12 -12.97
N LYS A 99 11.04 -16.00 -12.03
CA LYS A 99 12.40 -16.51 -11.80
C LYS A 99 13.44 -15.43 -11.42
N ASN A 100 13.00 -14.24 -11.01
CA ASN A 100 13.83 -13.24 -10.36
C ASN A 100 13.58 -13.23 -8.84
N LYS A 101 14.54 -12.73 -8.05
CA LYS A 101 14.33 -12.46 -6.62
C LYS A 101 13.56 -11.17 -6.43
N GLY A 102 12.68 -11.15 -5.46
CA GLY A 102 11.95 -9.95 -5.09
C GLY A 102 10.77 -10.20 -4.16
N TYR A 103 9.85 -9.25 -4.19
CA TYR A 103 8.58 -9.30 -3.50
C TYR A 103 7.43 -9.26 -4.50
N LEU A 104 6.24 -9.65 -4.06
CA LEU A 104 5.03 -9.64 -4.87
C LEU A 104 3.93 -8.83 -4.17
N PRO A 105 4.10 -7.51 -3.95
CA PRO A 105 3.08 -6.70 -3.32
C PRO A 105 1.73 -6.76 -4.04
N GLY A 106 0.66 -6.76 -3.26
CA GLY A 106 -0.68 -6.43 -3.73
C GLY A 106 -0.87 -4.92 -3.67
N ILE A 107 -1.23 -4.31 -4.79
CA ILE A 107 -1.35 -2.86 -4.93
C ILE A 107 -2.76 -2.54 -5.42
N ALA A 108 -3.46 -1.71 -4.66
CA ALA A 108 -4.73 -1.14 -5.03
C ALA A 108 -4.56 0.29 -5.54
N THR A 109 -5.26 0.62 -6.63
CA THR A 109 -5.21 1.95 -7.24
C THR A 109 -6.59 2.53 -7.54
N ILE A 110 -6.70 3.85 -7.45
CA ILE A 110 -7.79 4.65 -8.02
C ILE A 110 -7.18 5.58 -9.06
N GLY A 111 -7.45 5.32 -10.35
CA GLY A 111 -6.73 5.96 -11.45
C GLY A 111 -5.22 5.73 -11.30
N ASN A 112 -4.43 6.82 -11.21
CA ASN A 112 -2.98 6.74 -11.02
C ASN A 112 -2.53 6.79 -9.54
N LYS A 113 -3.44 6.66 -8.58
CA LYS A 113 -3.18 6.86 -7.16
C LYS A 113 -3.15 5.52 -6.47
N ILE A 114 -2.06 5.20 -5.77
CA ILE A 114 -2.03 4.04 -4.88
C ILE A 114 -2.94 4.35 -3.69
N VAL A 115 -3.87 3.46 -3.40
CA VAL A 115 -4.84 3.59 -2.30
C VAL A 115 -4.77 2.43 -1.31
N GLY A 116 -3.96 1.42 -1.59
CA GLY A 116 -3.60 0.37 -0.66
C GLY A 116 -2.36 -0.37 -1.16
N ILE A 117 -1.48 -0.74 -0.23
CA ILE A 117 -0.34 -1.60 -0.51
C ILE A 117 -0.13 -2.60 0.63
N GLU A 118 0.09 -3.85 0.25
CA GLU A 118 0.53 -4.90 1.16
C GLU A 118 1.68 -5.67 0.53
N ASN A 119 2.82 -5.69 1.20
CA ASN A 119 3.96 -6.45 0.69
C ASN A 119 3.76 -7.94 0.94
N ARG A 120 4.25 -8.78 0.04
CA ARG A 120 4.22 -10.24 0.19
C ARG A 120 5.52 -10.85 -0.27
N ASP A 121 5.88 -11.99 0.32
CA ASP A 121 6.99 -12.78 -0.17
C ASP A 121 6.86 -13.06 -1.67
N GLY A 122 7.98 -12.97 -2.40
CA GLY A 122 7.99 -13.14 -3.85
C GLY A 122 7.45 -14.50 -4.35
N ASN A 123 7.56 -15.54 -3.52
CA ASN A 123 7.09 -16.90 -3.82
C ASN A 123 5.62 -17.14 -3.38
N ALA A 124 4.93 -16.14 -2.83
CA ALA A 124 3.52 -16.25 -2.51
C ALA A 124 2.70 -16.52 -3.78
N ASN A 125 1.74 -17.45 -3.69
CA ASN A 125 0.80 -17.65 -4.79
C ASN A 125 -0.06 -16.39 -4.96
N VAL A 126 -0.22 -15.94 -6.20
CA VAL A 126 -0.92 -14.70 -6.59
C VAL A 126 -2.31 -14.59 -5.96
N LYS A 127 -3.05 -15.70 -5.88
CA LYS A 127 -4.42 -15.76 -5.35
C LYS A 127 -4.48 -15.99 -3.84
N PHE A 128 -3.38 -16.40 -3.21
CA PHE A 128 -3.37 -16.72 -1.79
C PHE A 128 -3.65 -15.47 -0.96
N LYS A 129 -4.70 -15.52 -0.14
CA LYS A 129 -5.13 -14.41 0.72
C LYS A 129 -5.46 -13.11 -0.03
N GLN A 130 -5.76 -13.21 -1.33
CA GLN A 130 -6.13 -12.06 -2.15
C GLN A 130 -7.46 -11.45 -1.71
N GLU A 131 -8.45 -12.27 -1.34
CA GLU A 131 -9.74 -11.81 -0.82
C GLU A 131 -9.56 -11.03 0.48
N ASP A 132 -8.85 -11.59 1.47
CA ASP A 132 -8.55 -10.91 2.73
C ASP A 132 -7.81 -9.56 2.48
N THR A 133 -6.94 -9.50 1.48
CA THR A 133 -6.23 -8.25 1.09
C THR A 133 -7.19 -7.21 0.52
N LEU A 134 -8.09 -7.63 -0.39
CA LEU A 134 -9.11 -6.76 -0.96
C LEU A 134 -10.09 -6.27 0.11
N GLU A 135 -10.53 -7.14 1.02
CA GLU A 135 -11.42 -6.78 2.13
C GLU A 135 -10.81 -5.69 3.01
N ARG A 136 -9.51 -5.81 3.36
CA ARG A 136 -8.80 -4.76 4.11
C ARG A 136 -8.75 -3.44 3.34
N PHE A 137 -8.48 -3.45 2.03
CA PHE A 137 -8.44 -2.24 1.23
C PHE A 137 -9.81 -1.57 1.07
N TYR A 138 -10.88 -2.34 0.86
CA TYR A 138 -12.24 -1.79 0.81
C TYR A 138 -12.66 -1.21 2.15
N THR A 139 -12.41 -1.94 3.24
CA THR A 139 -12.72 -1.49 4.61
C THR A 139 -11.98 -0.19 4.94
N LEU A 140 -10.70 -0.09 4.55
CA LEU A 140 -9.91 1.13 4.70
C LEU A 140 -10.55 2.31 3.96
N LEU A 141 -10.88 2.14 2.67
CA LEU A 141 -11.48 3.19 1.85
C LEU A 141 -12.82 3.65 2.46
N GLU A 142 -13.66 2.70 2.87
CA GLU A 142 -14.94 2.98 3.51
C GLU A 142 -14.76 3.77 4.83
N SER A 143 -13.80 3.37 5.68
CA SER A 143 -13.50 4.08 6.93
C SER A 143 -13.04 5.53 6.72
N GLU A 144 -12.50 5.84 5.53
CA GLU A 144 -12.08 7.18 5.13
C GLU A 144 -13.16 7.93 4.30
N GLY A 145 -14.36 7.36 4.19
CA GLY A 145 -15.50 7.92 3.48
C GLY A 145 -15.35 7.89 1.96
N ILE A 146 -14.55 6.97 1.42
CA ILE A 146 -14.31 6.78 -0.01
C ILE A 146 -15.06 5.52 -0.46
N THR A 147 -15.97 5.68 -1.44
CA THR A 147 -16.61 4.54 -2.08
C THR A 147 -15.79 4.13 -3.29
N ALA A 148 -15.51 2.84 -3.44
CA ALA A 148 -14.70 2.31 -4.53
C ALA A 148 -15.43 1.14 -5.20
N LYS A 149 -15.37 1.05 -6.53
CA LYS A 149 -16.00 -0.01 -7.33
C LYS A 149 -14.96 -0.67 -8.22
N GLN A 150 -14.99 -1.99 -8.34
CA GLN A 150 -14.18 -2.63 -9.38
C GLN A 150 -14.72 -2.22 -10.76
N VAL A 151 -13.80 -1.91 -11.69
CA VAL A 151 -14.10 -1.41 -13.04
C VAL A 151 -15.13 -2.26 -13.81
N LYS A 152 -15.30 -3.54 -13.46
CA LYS A 152 -16.22 -4.46 -14.15
C LYS A 152 -17.71 -4.33 -13.76
N ASN A 153 -18.07 -3.72 -12.62
CA ASN A 153 -19.41 -3.92 -12.03
C ASN A 153 -20.27 -2.67 -11.73
N GLY A 154 -20.01 -1.51 -12.35
CA GLY A 154 -20.85 -0.32 -12.12
C GLY A 154 -20.94 0.11 -10.65
N CYS A 155 -21.76 1.12 -10.32
CA CYS A 155 -21.91 1.59 -8.93
C CYS A 155 -22.72 0.59 -8.08
N ARG A 156 -22.07 -0.47 -7.59
CA ARG A 156 -22.62 -1.35 -6.55
C ARG A 156 -21.49 -1.76 -5.60
N PHE A 157 -21.68 -1.53 -4.31
CA PHE A 157 -20.84 -2.12 -3.26
C PHE A 157 -20.85 -3.64 -3.42
N VAL A 158 -19.67 -4.27 -3.45
CA VAL A 158 -19.56 -5.74 -3.37
C VAL A 158 -18.69 -6.07 -2.17
N LEU A 159 -19.32 -6.17 -1.01
CA LEU A 159 -18.85 -7.06 0.05
C LEU A 159 -19.82 -8.26 0.03
N LYS A 160 -19.29 -9.42 -0.39
CA LYS A 160 -19.89 -10.77 -0.42
C LYS A 160 -21.00 -11.05 -1.45
N GLU A 161 -20.71 -11.97 -2.36
CA GLU A 161 -21.44 -13.25 -2.39
C GLU A 161 -20.41 -14.38 -2.53
N ASN A 162 -20.58 -15.40 -1.68
CA ASN A 162 -19.69 -16.54 -1.49
C ASN A 162 -19.36 -17.28 -2.81
N TYR A 163 -18.10 -17.66 -3.00
CA TYR A 163 -17.69 -18.75 -3.88
C TYR A 163 -17.09 -19.88 -3.06
#